data_AF-A0A947ETF0-F1
#
_entry.id   AF-A0A947ETF0-F1
#
_cell.length_a   1.000
_cell.length_b   1.000
_cell.length_c   1.000
_cell.angle_alpha   90.00
_cell.angle_beta   90.00
_cell.angle_gamma   90.00
#
_symmetry.space_group_name_H-M   'P 1'
#
loop_
_entity.id
_entity.type
_entity.pdbx_description
1 polymer ?
#
loop_
_entity_poly.entity_id
_entity_poly.type
_entity_poly.pdbx_seq_one_letter_code
_entity_poly.pdbx_strand_id
1 'polypeptide(L)'
;MEKIIEKLASKDIPLASVTEVAVNPSYTRLDAREMEEFEVSHLPNAHYIGYKNFNAGKFKSLFPDKDATYVVYCSVGIRSGKIAEELQKIGYKDVKNMSGGIFKWIEEDHPVLDADEKLTRKVHAYNRIWGLLLSKGEKVYEPENDHSDEG
;
A
#
# COMPACT_ATOMS: atom_id res chain seq x y z
N MET A 1 10.07 10.53 11.95
CA MET A 1 9.15 9.73 11.11
C MET A 1 9.41 8.24 11.26
N GLU A 2 10.65 7.77 11.09
CA GLU A 2 10.99 6.34 11.25
C GLU A 2 10.56 5.75 12.60
N LYS A 3 10.85 6.41 13.73
CA LYS A 3 10.40 5.98 15.07
C LYS A 3 8.87 5.86 15.21
N ILE A 4 8.11 6.67 14.45
CA ILE A 4 6.63 6.60 14.44
C ILE A 4 6.19 5.38 13.66
N ILE A 5 6.80 5.13 12.49
CA ILE A 5 6.53 3.93 11.68
C ILE A 5 6.86 2.68 12.49
N GLU A 6 8.01 2.62 13.13
CA GLU A 6 8.43 1.49 13.97
C GLU A 6 7.43 1.20 15.11
N LYS A 7 6.91 2.26 15.76
CA LYS A 7 5.92 2.11 16.83
C LYS A 7 4.55 1.63 16.32
N LEU A 8 4.18 1.99 15.10
CA LEU A 8 2.85 1.71 14.52
C LEU A 8 2.81 0.49 13.60
N ALA A 9 3.97 0.01 13.15
CA ALA A 9 4.09 -1.17 12.31
C ALA A 9 3.67 -2.43 13.07
N SER A 10 3.05 -3.36 12.35
CA SER A 10 2.83 -4.71 12.86
C SER A 10 4.18 -5.40 13.10
N LYS A 11 4.30 -6.08 14.24
CA LYS A 11 5.51 -6.83 14.63
C LYS A 11 5.43 -8.32 14.28
N ASP A 12 4.22 -8.83 14.08
CA ASP A 12 3.96 -10.26 13.89
C ASP A 12 3.87 -10.66 12.42
N ILE A 13 3.95 -9.68 11.51
CA ILE A 13 3.87 -9.90 10.06
C ILE A 13 5.27 -9.91 9.43
N PRO A 14 5.63 -10.96 8.67
CA PRO A 14 6.85 -10.97 7.88
C PRO A 14 6.94 -9.76 6.94
N LEU A 15 8.13 -9.16 6.87
CA LEU A 15 8.39 -8.06 5.96
C LEU A 15 8.93 -8.58 4.63
N ALA A 16 8.43 -8.01 3.53
CA ALA A 16 9.05 -8.13 2.21
C ALA A 16 9.78 -6.83 1.88
N SER A 17 10.98 -6.93 1.32
CA SER A 17 11.68 -5.75 0.78
C SER A 17 11.09 -5.32 -0.56
N VAL A 18 11.25 -4.04 -0.93
CA VAL A 18 10.81 -3.54 -2.24
C VAL A 18 11.48 -4.32 -3.38
N THR A 19 12.80 -4.54 -3.30
CA THR A 19 13.53 -5.33 -4.29
C THR A 19 13.00 -6.75 -4.42
N GLU A 20 12.71 -7.43 -3.29
CA GLU A 20 12.09 -8.76 -3.29
C GLU A 20 10.74 -8.73 -4.01
N VAL A 21 9.87 -7.78 -3.69
CA VAL A 21 8.55 -7.67 -4.33
C VAL A 21 8.67 -7.37 -5.82
N ALA A 22 9.64 -6.56 -6.23
CA ALA A 22 9.83 -6.17 -7.63
C ALA A 22 10.27 -7.33 -8.54
N VAL A 23 11.06 -8.26 -8.01
CA VAL A 23 11.61 -9.38 -8.80
C VAL A 23 10.79 -10.68 -8.72
N ASN A 24 9.78 -10.75 -7.85
CA ASN A 24 8.95 -11.94 -7.66
C ASN A 24 7.57 -11.78 -8.32
N PRO A 25 7.39 -12.22 -9.59
CA PRO A 25 6.12 -12.11 -10.29
C PRO A 25 5.02 -13.05 -9.75
N SER A 26 5.37 -14.05 -8.93
CA SER A 26 4.41 -14.95 -8.29
C SER A 26 3.66 -14.31 -7.11
N TYR A 27 4.10 -13.15 -6.63
CA TYR A 27 3.48 -12.48 -5.49
C TYR A 27 2.22 -11.75 -5.93
N THR A 28 1.12 -12.02 -5.23
CA THR A 28 -0.10 -11.24 -5.38
C THR A 28 0.08 -9.93 -4.61
N ARG A 29 0.25 -8.82 -5.35
CA ARG A 29 0.42 -7.48 -4.78
C ARG A 29 -0.93 -6.87 -4.45
N LEU A 30 -1.11 -6.45 -3.21
CA LEU A 30 -2.38 -5.93 -2.68
C LEU A 30 -2.19 -4.50 -2.18
N ASP A 31 -2.95 -3.57 -2.75
CA ASP A 31 -2.95 -2.17 -2.33
C ASP A 31 -4.03 -1.91 -1.27
N ALA A 32 -3.58 -1.63 -0.05
CA ALA A 32 -4.40 -1.29 1.10
C ALA A 32 -4.46 0.23 1.34
N ARG A 33 -4.28 1.07 0.32
CA ARG A 33 -4.60 2.50 0.40
C ARG A 33 -6.08 2.73 0.09
N GLU A 34 -6.55 3.97 0.21
CA GLU A 34 -7.89 4.31 -0.25
C GLU A 34 -7.92 4.47 -1.79
N MET A 35 -9.10 4.42 -2.39
CA MET A 35 -9.27 4.37 -3.85
C MET A 35 -8.62 5.57 -4.53
N GLU A 36 -8.79 6.75 -3.95
CA GLU A 36 -8.28 8.02 -4.45
C GLU A 36 -6.74 8.01 -4.50
N GLU A 37 -6.09 7.25 -3.61
CA GLU A 37 -4.64 7.08 -3.61
C GLU A 37 -4.16 6.07 -4.66
N PHE A 38 -4.96 5.03 -4.91
CA PHE A 38 -4.72 3.98 -5.91
C PHE A 38 -4.86 4.52 -7.33
N GLU A 39 -5.85 5.38 -7.56
CA GLU A 39 -6.09 6.02 -8.85
C GLU A 39 -5.00 7.03 -9.25
N VAL A 40 -4.39 7.72 -8.26
CA VAL A 40 -3.21 8.56 -8.52
C VAL A 40 -2.06 7.74 -9.07
N SER A 41 -1.78 6.61 -8.42
CA SER A 41 -0.82 5.62 -8.91
C SER A 41 -0.89 4.33 -8.10
N HIS A 42 -0.41 3.21 -8.65
CA HIS A 42 -0.25 1.94 -7.96
C HIS A 42 0.91 1.12 -8.54
N LEU A 43 1.31 0.04 -7.85
CA LEU A 43 2.33 -0.88 -8.35
C LEU A 43 1.81 -1.64 -9.59
N PRO A 44 2.67 -1.97 -10.58
CA PRO A 44 2.26 -2.82 -11.69
C PRO A 44 1.66 -4.16 -11.23
N ASN A 45 0.51 -4.53 -11.80
CA ASN A 45 -0.27 -5.73 -11.46
C ASN A 45 -0.77 -5.77 -10.00
N ALA A 46 -0.90 -4.61 -9.34
CA ALA A 46 -1.47 -4.56 -7.99
C ALA A 46 -3.00 -4.66 -8.01
N HIS A 47 -3.56 -5.33 -7.01
CA HIS A 47 -4.99 -5.36 -6.78
C HIS A 47 -5.39 -4.42 -5.64
N TYR A 48 -6.30 -3.50 -5.92
CA TYR A 48 -6.91 -2.67 -4.90
C TYR A 48 -7.80 -3.49 -3.95
N ILE A 49 -7.56 -3.36 -2.65
CA ILE A 49 -8.37 -4.02 -1.60
C ILE A 49 -8.94 -3.04 -0.56
N GLY A 50 -8.43 -1.81 -0.50
CA GLY A 50 -8.85 -0.80 0.46
C GLY A 50 -8.36 -1.06 1.88
N TYR A 51 -8.46 -0.04 2.75
CA TYR A 51 -8.19 -0.16 4.17
C TYR A 51 -9.42 0.11 5.04
N LYS A 52 -10.02 1.30 4.97
CA LYS A 52 -11.18 1.65 5.82
C LYS A 52 -12.36 0.70 5.64
N ASN A 53 -12.65 0.33 4.40
CA ASN A 53 -13.77 -0.54 4.02
C ASN A 53 -13.32 -1.94 3.58
N PHE A 54 -12.18 -2.41 4.08
CA PHE A 54 -11.69 -3.75 3.76
C PHE A 54 -12.77 -4.80 4.09
N ASN A 55 -13.04 -5.69 3.14
CA ASN A 55 -14.07 -6.71 3.27
C ASN A 55 -13.46 -8.10 3.09
N ALA A 56 -13.25 -8.80 4.20
CA ALA A 56 -12.66 -10.14 4.23
C ALA A 56 -13.46 -11.19 3.43
N GLY A 57 -14.80 -11.06 3.35
CA GLY A 57 -15.65 -11.97 2.57
C GLY A 57 -15.41 -11.80 1.07
N LYS A 58 -15.43 -10.56 0.59
CA LYS A 58 -15.09 -10.20 -0.79
C LYS A 58 -13.67 -10.62 -1.14
N PHE A 59 -12.72 -10.38 -0.23
CA PHE A 59 -11.33 -10.79 -0.42
C PHE A 59 -11.20 -12.31 -0.63
N LYS A 60 -11.80 -13.14 0.22
CA LYS A 60 -11.83 -14.61 0.05
C LYS A 60 -12.44 -15.07 -1.26
N SER A 61 -13.44 -14.34 -1.76
CA SER A 61 -14.06 -14.68 -3.05
C SER A 61 -13.16 -14.36 -4.23
N LEU A 62 -12.39 -13.26 -4.16
CA LEU A 62 -11.48 -12.83 -5.24
C LEU A 62 -10.16 -13.60 -5.23
N PHE A 63 -9.70 -13.98 -4.03
CA PHE A 63 -8.40 -14.61 -3.81
C PHE A 63 -8.57 -15.95 -3.07
N PRO A 64 -9.19 -16.97 -3.67
CA PRO A 64 -9.54 -18.21 -2.96
C PRO A 64 -8.33 -19.06 -2.56
N ASP A 65 -7.18 -18.88 -3.19
CA ASP A 65 -5.96 -19.62 -2.90
C ASP A 65 -5.27 -19.10 -1.63
N LYS A 66 -5.40 -19.83 -0.53
CA LYS A 66 -4.81 -19.47 0.77
C LYS A 66 -3.32 -19.81 0.89
N ASP A 67 -2.79 -20.57 -0.06
CA ASP A 67 -1.39 -21.01 -0.12
C ASP A 67 -0.52 -20.07 -0.97
N ALA A 68 -1.13 -19.21 -1.80
CA ALA A 68 -0.42 -18.17 -2.52
C ALA A 68 0.27 -17.16 -1.58
N THR A 69 1.37 -16.57 -2.04
CA THR A 69 2.05 -15.49 -1.34
C THR A 69 1.37 -14.15 -1.64
N TYR A 70 0.87 -13.50 -0.60
CA TYR A 70 0.25 -12.17 -0.67
C TYR A 70 1.18 -11.13 -0.08
N VAL A 71 1.44 -10.06 -0.83
CA VAL A 71 2.18 -8.90 -0.33
C VAL A 71 1.27 -7.69 -0.28
N VAL A 72 1.02 -7.22 0.94
CA VAL A 72 0.20 -6.02 1.18
C VAL A 72 1.10 -4.80 1.29
N TYR A 73 0.72 -3.71 0.63
CA TYR A 73 1.39 -2.42 0.80
C TYR A 73 0.40 -1.28 0.99
N CYS A 74 0.90 -0.19 1.58
CA CYS A 74 0.21 1.10 1.61
C CYS A 74 1.23 2.21 1.33
N SER A 75 1.02 3.42 1.83
CA SER A 75 1.98 4.53 1.68
C SER A 75 3.35 4.20 2.28
N VAL A 76 3.37 3.74 3.54
CA VAL A 76 4.60 3.57 4.36
C VAL A 76 4.69 2.26 5.15
N GLY A 77 3.72 1.35 5.00
CA GLY A 77 3.74 0.03 5.66
C GLY A 77 2.87 -0.11 6.93
N ILE A 78 2.22 0.96 7.40
CA ILE A 78 1.41 0.92 8.64
C ILE A 78 0.03 0.26 8.40
N ARG A 79 -0.77 0.82 7.47
CA ARG A 79 -2.10 0.29 7.14
C ARG A 79 -2.06 -1.14 6.62
N SER A 80 -1.08 -1.42 5.75
CA SER A 80 -0.88 -2.74 5.16
C SER A 80 -0.48 -3.80 6.18
N GLY A 81 0.29 -3.43 7.22
CA GLY A 81 0.59 -4.34 8.33
C GLY A 81 -0.67 -4.85 9.03
N LYS A 82 -1.63 -3.96 9.29
CA LYS A 82 -2.92 -4.33 9.91
C LYS A 82 -3.76 -5.23 9.02
N ILE A 83 -3.83 -4.93 7.72
CA ILE A 83 -4.54 -5.79 6.76
C ILE A 83 -3.87 -7.16 6.67
N ALA A 84 -2.54 -7.21 6.63
CA ALA A 84 -1.82 -8.47 6.61
C ALA A 84 -2.11 -9.35 7.85
N GLU A 85 -2.24 -8.75 9.04
CA GLU A 85 -2.73 -9.46 10.23
C GLU A 85 -4.14 -10.01 10.06
N GLU A 86 -5.06 -9.23 9.48
CA GLU A 86 -6.41 -9.73 9.21
C GLU A 86 -6.41 -10.90 8.22
N LEU A 87 -5.58 -10.84 7.18
CA LEU A 87 -5.43 -11.92 6.21
C LEU A 87 -4.91 -13.21 6.87
N GLN A 88 -3.90 -13.11 7.73
CA GLN A 88 -3.43 -14.28 8.48
C GLN A 88 -4.53 -14.84 9.40
N LYS A 89 -5.28 -13.97 10.12
CA LYS A 89 -6.38 -14.37 11.01
C LYS A 89 -7.50 -15.12 10.27
N ILE A 90 -7.74 -14.81 8.99
CA ILE A 90 -8.75 -15.50 8.17
C ILE A 90 -8.19 -16.70 7.37
N GLY A 91 -6.93 -17.06 7.62
CA GLY A 91 -6.32 -18.32 7.21
C GLY A 91 -5.43 -18.28 5.97
N TYR A 92 -5.01 -17.10 5.51
CA TYR A 92 -3.97 -16.99 4.47
C TYR A 92 -2.61 -17.28 5.09
N LYS A 93 -1.86 -18.20 4.49
CA LYS A 93 -0.69 -18.81 5.14
C LYS A 93 0.60 -18.01 4.93
N ASP A 94 0.77 -17.41 3.76
CA ASP A 94 1.93 -16.58 3.42
C ASP A 94 1.47 -15.17 3.07
N VAL A 95 1.48 -14.30 4.10
CA VAL A 95 1.14 -12.88 3.96
C VAL A 95 2.29 -12.05 4.49
N LYS A 96 2.77 -11.13 3.65
CA LYS A 96 3.87 -10.22 3.94
C LYS A 96 3.42 -8.77 3.85
N ASN A 97 4.04 -7.92 4.66
CA ASN A 97 3.89 -6.47 4.56
C ASN A 97 5.11 -5.88 3.82
N MET A 98 4.88 -5.10 2.77
CA MET A 98 5.98 -4.46 2.05
C MET A 98 6.56 -3.30 2.86
N SER A 99 7.82 -3.44 3.29
CA SER A 99 8.51 -2.45 4.10
C SER A 99 8.63 -1.12 3.35
N GLY A 100 8.21 -0.03 3.99
CA GLY A 100 8.27 1.32 3.42
C GLY A 100 7.21 1.64 2.37
N GLY A 101 6.35 0.68 2.00
CA GLY A 101 5.21 0.90 1.10
C GLY A 101 5.58 1.46 -0.28
N ILE A 102 4.60 2.05 -0.96
CA ILE A 102 4.80 2.66 -2.28
C ILE A 102 5.77 3.85 -2.24
N PHE A 103 5.98 4.49 -1.08
CA PHE A 103 6.99 5.54 -0.97
C PHE A 103 8.39 4.96 -1.16
N LYS A 104 8.73 3.89 -0.45
CA LYS A 104 10.03 3.24 -0.65
C LYS A 104 10.17 2.65 -2.05
N TRP A 105 9.07 2.13 -2.61
CA TRP A 105 9.03 1.63 -3.99
C TRP A 105 9.52 2.66 -5.01
N ILE A 106 8.98 3.89 -4.95
CA ILE A 106 9.36 4.97 -5.87
C ILE A 106 10.73 5.58 -5.51
N GLU A 107 11.13 5.58 -4.23
CA GLU A 107 12.49 5.98 -3.81
C GLU A 107 13.57 5.04 -4.36
N GLU A 108 13.23 3.78 -4.60
CA GLU A 108 14.09 2.78 -5.26
C GLU A 108 13.93 2.76 -6.80
N ASP A 109 13.31 3.80 -7.37
CA ASP A 109 13.15 4.01 -8.82
C ASP A 109 12.33 2.92 -9.55
N HIS A 110 11.46 2.21 -8.83
CA HIS A 110 10.55 1.25 -9.45
C HIS A 110 9.32 1.95 -10.08
N PRO A 111 8.77 1.40 -11.18
CA PRO A 111 7.66 2.03 -11.90
C PRO A 111 6.36 1.98 -11.11
N VAL A 112 5.53 3.00 -11.26
CA VAL A 112 4.14 3.03 -10.83
C VAL A 112 3.24 3.40 -12.00
N LEU A 113 2.00 2.95 -11.97
CA LEU A 113 1.00 3.13 -13.03
C LEU A 113 -0.14 4.00 -12.51
N ASP A 114 -0.66 4.92 -13.32
CA ASP A 114 -1.89 5.65 -13.02
C ASP A 114 -3.14 4.79 -13.28
N ALA A 115 -4.34 5.36 -13.04
CA ALA A 115 -5.61 4.67 -13.29
C ALA A 115 -5.83 4.20 -14.74
N ASP A 116 -5.10 4.76 -15.71
CA ASP A 116 -5.15 4.34 -17.13
C ASP A 116 -4.07 3.29 -17.46
N GLU A 117 -3.39 2.72 -16.46
CA GLU A 117 -2.25 1.80 -16.59
C GLU A 117 -1.04 2.43 -17.31
N LYS A 118 -0.89 3.76 -17.26
CA LYS A 118 0.25 4.47 -17.85
C LYS A 118 1.32 4.74 -16.81
N LEU A 119 2.58 4.67 -17.22
CA LEU A 119 3.71 5.03 -16.37
C LEU A 119 3.57 6.48 -15.89
N THR A 120 3.70 6.67 -14.58
CA THR A 120 3.65 7.97 -13.94
C THR A 120 4.72 8.09 -12.86
N ARG A 121 5.01 9.33 -12.44
CA ARG A 121 5.79 9.61 -11.23
C ARG A 121 4.92 10.15 -10.09
N LYS A 122 3.63 10.36 -10.34
CA LYS A 122 2.68 10.85 -9.35
C LYS A 122 2.50 9.80 -8.27
N VAL A 123 2.55 10.21 -7.00
CA VAL A 123 2.28 9.36 -5.85
C VAL A 123 1.48 10.15 -4.83
N HIS A 124 0.39 9.57 -4.35
CA HIS A 124 -0.41 10.19 -3.32
C HIS A 124 0.34 10.25 -1.99
N ALA A 125 0.66 11.45 -1.53
CA ALA A 125 1.52 11.71 -0.37
C ALA A 125 0.77 11.62 0.97
N TYR A 126 -0.53 11.32 0.95
CA TYR A 126 -1.46 11.26 2.09
C TYR A 126 -1.65 12.61 2.80
N ASN A 127 -0.60 13.18 3.40
CA ASN A 127 -0.58 14.54 3.88
C ASN A 127 0.84 15.11 3.84
N ARG A 128 0.98 16.43 4.06
CA ARG A 128 2.28 17.13 3.95
C ARG A 128 3.36 16.57 4.88
N ILE A 129 2.99 15.98 6.03
CA ILE A 129 3.93 15.40 7.00
C ILE A 129 4.52 14.09 6.45
N TRP A 130 3.65 13.17 5.99
CA TRP A 130 4.11 11.92 5.38
C TRP A 130 4.82 12.15 4.06
N GLY A 131 4.40 13.17 3.30
CA GLY A 131 5.05 13.60 2.07
C GLY A 131 6.52 14.00 2.23
N LEU A 132 7.02 14.26 3.45
CA LEU A 132 8.46 14.49 3.68
C LEU A 132 9.31 13.23 3.44
N LEU A 133 8.72 12.03 3.51
CA LEU A 133 9.41 10.76 3.24
C LEU A 133 9.53 10.41 1.76
N LEU A 134 8.81 11.15 0.91
CA LEU A 134 8.80 10.96 -0.54
C LEU A 134 9.68 12.04 -1.17
N SER A 135 10.79 11.66 -1.81
CA SER A 135 11.76 12.59 -2.39
C SER A 135 11.82 12.53 -3.92
N LYS A 136 11.61 11.34 -4.53
CA LYS A 136 11.74 11.11 -5.98
C LYS A 136 10.42 11.16 -6.76
N GLY A 137 9.27 11.05 -6.11
CA GLY A 137 7.94 11.10 -6.75
C GLY A 137 7.34 12.50 -6.82
N GLU A 138 6.44 12.71 -7.78
CA GLU A 138 5.57 13.90 -7.85
C GLU A 138 4.45 13.73 -6.81
N LYS A 139 4.49 14.53 -5.75
CA LYS A 139 3.55 14.42 -4.62
C LYS A 139 2.18 14.94 -5.04
N VAL A 140 1.19 14.07 -4.99
CA VAL A 140 -0.21 14.46 -5.10
C VAL A 140 -0.82 14.43 -3.70
N TYR A 141 -1.56 15.47 -3.36
CA TYR A 141 -2.39 15.51 -2.16
C TYR A 141 -3.84 15.54 -2.59
N GLU A 142 -4.75 15.09 -1.73
CA GLU A 142 -6.17 15.45 -1.88
C GLU A 142 -6.27 16.97 -2.03
N PRO A 143 -7.25 17.49 -2.81
CA PRO A 143 -7.61 18.89 -2.70
C PRO A 143 -7.79 19.19 -1.22
N GLU A 144 -7.20 20.28 -0.73
CA GLU A 144 -7.60 20.78 0.58
C GLU A 144 -9.11 21.02 0.46
N ASN A 145 -9.92 20.12 1.03
CA ASN A 145 -11.27 20.48 1.37
C ASN A 145 -11.08 21.64 2.34
N ASP A 146 -11.25 22.85 1.80
CA ASP A 146 -11.36 24.06 2.55
C ASP A 146 -12.60 23.88 3.43
N HIS A 147 -12.40 23.24 4.58
CA HIS A 147 -13.28 23.35 5.72
C HIS A 147 -12.94 24.67 6.44
N SER A 148 -12.86 25.77 5.69
CA SER A 148 -13.39 27.02 6.20
C SER A 148 -14.90 26.95 6.01
N ASP A 149 -15.62 27.32 7.06
CA ASP A 149 -17.08 27.32 7.17
C ASP A 149 -17.73 25.96 7.48
N GLU A 150 -17.72 25.61 8.77
CA GLU A 150 -18.98 25.47 9.52
C GLU A 150 -18.71 25.64 11.03
N GLY A 151 -19.03 26.84 11.52
CA GLY A 151 -19.67 27.12 12.83
C GLY A 151 -18.92 26.81 14.11
#